data_AF-A0A5F8AG99-F1
#
_entry.id   AF-A0A5F8AG99-F1
#
_cell.length_a   1.000
_cell.length_b   1.000
_cell.length_c   1.000
_cell.angle_alpha   90.00
_cell.angle_beta   90.00
_cell.angle_gamma   90.00
#
_symmetry.space_group_name_H-M   'P 1'
#
loop_
_entity.id
_entity.type
_entity.pdbx_description
1 polymer ?
#
loop_
_entity_poly.entity_id
_entity_poly.type
_entity_poly.pdbx_seq_one_letter_code
_entity_poly.pdbx_strand_id
1 'polypeptide(L)'
;MEGSSSDSGAPPEGLAEEAEPQGAAWSGDSGTVSQSHSSASGPWEDEGAEDGAPGRDLPLLRRAAAGYAACLLPAAGARPEVEALDASLEDLLTRVDEFVGMLDMLRGDSSQVVSEGVPRIHAKAAEMRHIYSRIDRLEAFVRMVGGRVARMEEQVTKAEAELGTFPRAFKKLLHTMNVPSLFSKSAPSRPQQAGYEAPVLFRTEDYFPCSERPQL
;
A
#
# COMPACT_ATOMS: atom_id res chain seq x y z
N MET A 1 4.97 23.24 -39.59
CA MET A 1 3.51 23.23 -39.75
C MET A 1 2.89 22.16 -38.85
N GLU A 2 2.58 22.35 -37.57
CA GLU A 2 2.84 23.45 -36.60
C GLU A 2 2.55 22.95 -35.15
N GLY A 3 2.85 23.64 -34.04
CA GLY A 3 3.27 25.05 -33.95
C GLY A 3 3.81 25.59 -32.62
N SER A 4 4.27 24.76 -31.65
CA SER A 4 5.03 25.19 -30.45
C SER A 4 4.29 25.94 -29.31
N SER A 5 4.45 25.44 -28.06
CA SER A 5 4.50 26.16 -26.76
C SER A 5 4.69 25.09 -25.67
N SER A 6 5.64 25.08 -24.72
CA SER A 6 6.49 26.11 -24.08
C SER A 6 5.72 27.06 -23.15
N ASP A 7 5.74 26.79 -21.83
CA ASP A 7 6.35 27.68 -20.82
C ASP A 7 6.52 26.99 -19.43
N SER A 8 7.47 27.52 -18.63
CA SER A 8 7.73 27.55 -17.17
C SER A 8 6.90 26.71 -16.15
N GLY A 9 7.42 26.37 -14.96
CA GLY A 9 8.74 26.68 -14.39
C GLY A 9 8.75 27.06 -12.89
N ALA A 10 8.37 26.13 -11.99
CA ALA A 10 8.55 26.20 -10.51
C ALA A 10 7.82 27.34 -9.74
N PRO A 11 7.76 27.34 -8.38
CA PRO A 11 8.21 26.36 -7.37
C PRO A 11 7.06 25.80 -6.49
N PRO A 12 7.32 24.87 -5.54
CA PRO A 12 6.33 24.46 -4.54
C PRO A 12 6.32 25.42 -3.33
N GLU A 13 5.16 25.99 -3.02
CA GLU A 13 4.91 26.75 -1.79
C GLU A 13 3.90 26.04 -0.88
N GLY A 14 4.02 26.24 0.44
CA GLY A 14 2.99 25.86 1.40
C GLY A 14 3.19 24.53 2.14
N LEU A 15 4.22 24.44 2.98
CA LEU A 15 4.05 23.69 4.23
C LEU A 15 3.00 24.44 5.07
N ALA A 16 1.78 23.92 5.13
CA ALA A 16 0.84 24.25 6.18
C ALA A 16 0.97 23.19 7.28
N GLU A 17 1.62 23.56 8.38
CA GLU A 17 1.39 22.87 9.65
C GLU A 17 -0.09 23.05 10.03
N GLU A 18 -0.90 22.01 9.87
CA GLU A 18 -2.13 21.87 10.64
C GLU A 18 -1.69 21.58 12.08
N ALA A 19 -1.61 22.65 12.88
CA ALA A 19 -1.16 22.61 14.26
C ALA A 19 -1.99 21.65 15.11
N GLU A 20 -1.33 20.97 16.06
CA GLU A 20 -2.03 20.21 17.10
C GLU A 20 -3.08 21.09 17.79
N PRO A 21 -4.30 20.59 18.05
CA PRO A 21 -5.20 21.22 18.98
C PRO A 21 -4.57 21.15 20.37
N GLN A 22 -3.94 22.26 20.75
CA GLN A 22 -3.25 22.48 22.01
C GLN A 22 -4.09 21.93 23.17
N GLY A 23 -3.47 21.14 24.03
CA GLY A 23 -4.14 20.49 25.15
C GLY A 23 -4.95 21.50 25.96
N ALA A 24 -6.27 21.42 25.85
CA ALA A 24 -7.17 22.22 26.66
C ALA A 24 -6.90 21.89 28.12
N ALA A 25 -6.27 22.82 28.83
CA ALA A 25 -6.06 22.69 30.26
C ALA A 25 -7.42 22.52 30.92
N TRP A 26 -7.72 21.31 31.42
CA TRP A 26 -8.92 21.05 32.18
C TRP A 26 -8.78 21.74 33.53
N SER A 27 -9.17 23.01 33.56
CA SER A 27 -9.32 23.80 34.77
C SER A 27 -10.14 23.00 35.77
N GLY A 28 -9.53 22.67 36.91
CA GLY A 28 -10.16 21.88 37.95
C GLY A 28 -11.36 22.64 38.52
N ASP A 29 -12.56 22.25 38.11
CA ASP A 29 -13.80 22.70 38.73
C ASP A 29 -13.81 22.23 40.18
N SER A 30 -13.49 23.16 41.07
CA SER A 30 -13.30 22.89 42.49
C SER A 30 -14.66 22.83 43.14
N GLY A 31 -15.16 21.61 43.31
CA GLY A 31 -16.57 21.33 43.55
C GLY A 31 -17.23 22.17 44.66
N THR A 32 -18.19 22.99 44.26
CA THR A 32 -19.24 23.48 45.17
C THR A 32 -20.42 22.52 45.11
N VAL A 33 -20.38 21.48 45.95
CA VAL A 33 -21.59 20.70 46.26
C VAL A 33 -22.58 21.64 46.93
N SER A 34 -23.60 22.07 46.19
CA SER A 34 -24.70 22.85 46.76
C SER A 34 -25.52 21.95 47.67
N GLN A 35 -25.14 21.89 48.95
CA GLN A 35 -25.95 21.24 49.97
C GLN A 35 -27.17 22.12 50.24
N SER A 36 -28.26 21.83 49.52
CA SER A 36 -29.58 22.31 49.85
C SER A 36 -29.98 21.77 51.22
N HIS A 37 -29.66 22.51 52.28
CA HIS A 37 -30.14 22.25 53.62
C HIS A 37 -31.66 22.50 53.65
N SER A 38 -32.43 21.44 53.43
CA SER A 38 -33.89 21.44 53.61
C SER A 38 -34.24 21.56 55.10
N SER A 39 -33.99 22.73 55.69
CA SER A 39 -34.46 23.12 57.03
C SER A 39 -35.95 23.46 56.99
N ALA A 40 -36.77 22.52 56.55
CA ALA A 40 -38.23 22.55 56.64
C ALA A 40 -38.67 21.83 57.93
N SER A 41 -38.31 22.44 59.07
CA SER A 41 -38.79 22.04 60.39
C SER A 41 -38.98 23.29 61.24
N GLY A 42 -39.80 24.21 60.72
CA GLY A 42 -40.44 25.19 61.59
C GLY A 42 -41.34 24.44 62.59
N PRO A 43 -41.37 24.84 63.87
CA PRO A 43 -42.43 24.41 64.75
C PRO A 43 -43.76 24.80 64.09
N TRP A 44 -44.69 23.86 63.99
CA TRP A 44 -46.11 24.18 63.94
C TRP A 44 -46.44 25.03 65.16
N GLU A 45 -46.54 26.34 64.94
CA GLU A 45 -47.10 27.26 65.92
C GLU A 45 -48.59 26.88 66.08
N ASP A 46 -48.97 26.54 67.31
CA ASP A 46 -50.35 26.24 67.72
C ASP A 46 -51.16 27.54 67.76
N GLU A 47 -51.33 28.15 66.58
CA GLU A 47 -52.05 29.40 66.37
C GLU A 47 -53.56 29.15 66.41
N GLY A 48 -54.17 29.57 67.51
CA GLY A 48 -55.59 29.97 67.54
C GLY A 48 -56.61 28.84 67.60
N ALA A 49 -57.38 28.83 68.69
CA ALA A 49 -58.65 28.13 68.76
C ALA A 49 -59.72 28.86 67.89
N GLU A 50 -59.60 28.73 66.57
CA GLU A 50 -60.67 29.10 65.63
C GLU A 50 -61.70 27.95 65.58
N ASP A 51 -62.97 28.29 65.83
CA ASP A 51 -64.12 27.38 65.84
C ASP A 51 -64.51 26.96 64.41
N GLY A 52 -63.64 26.14 63.80
CA GLY A 52 -63.61 25.87 62.36
C GLY A 52 -63.17 24.46 61.97
N ALA A 53 -63.45 23.45 62.81
CA ALA A 53 -63.33 22.02 62.51
C ALA A 53 -62.11 21.56 61.64
N PRO A 54 -60.84 21.78 62.08
CA PRO A 54 -59.63 21.51 61.30
C PRO A 54 -59.33 20.00 61.04
N GLY A 55 -60.25 19.09 61.40
CA GLY A 55 -60.11 17.65 61.22
C GLY A 55 -60.85 17.05 60.02
N ARG A 56 -61.65 17.83 59.27
CA ARG A 56 -62.56 17.27 58.25
C ARG A 56 -61.94 17.11 56.85
N ASP A 57 -61.05 18.03 56.48
CA ASP A 57 -60.41 18.04 55.16
C ASP A 57 -59.05 17.34 55.15
N LEU A 58 -58.37 17.19 56.30
CA LEU A 58 -57.12 16.44 56.41
C LEU A 58 -57.26 14.96 55.97
N PRO A 59 -58.37 14.24 56.27
CA PRO A 59 -58.67 12.94 55.67
C PRO A 59 -58.88 12.98 54.15
N LEU A 60 -59.48 14.05 53.61
CA LEU A 60 -59.69 14.22 52.17
C LEU A 60 -58.37 14.51 51.45
N LEU A 61 -57.53 15.38 52.02
CA LEU A 61 -56.17 15.66 51.54
C LEU A 61 -55.30 14.41 51.60
N ARG A 62 -55.35 13.64 52.71
CA ARG A 62 -54.64 12.36 52.82
C ARG A 62 -55.14 11.35 51.79
N ARG A 63 -56.45 11.29 51.51
CA ARG A 63 -57.04 10.42 50.47
C ARG A 63 -56.65 10.87 49.05
N ALA A 64 -56.63 12.18 48.78
CA ALA A 64 -56.21 12.74 47.50
C ALA A 64 -54.71 12.51 47.26
N ALA A 65 -53.87 12.80 48.27
CA ALA A 65 -52.45 12.52 48.24
C ALA A 65 -52.16 11.02 48.08
N ALA A 66 -52.91 10.13 48.75
CA ALA A 66 -52.82 8.69 48.53
C ALA A 66 -53.25 8.26 47.12
N GLY A 67 -54.26 8.93 46.53
CA GLY A 67 -54.69 8.72 45.15
C GLY A 67 -53.61 9.12 44.14
N TYR A 68 -53.04 10.32 44.27
CA TYR A 68 -51.90 10.76 43.46
C TYR A 68 -50.66 9.88 43.66
N ALA A 69 -50.37 9.50 44.91
CA ALA A 69 -49.29 8.58 45.24
C ALA A 69 -49.49 7.22 44.57
N ALA A 70 -50.72 6.67 44.53
CA ALA A 70 -51.01 5.42 43.82
C ALA A 70 -50.92 5.52 42.28
N CYS A 71 -50.97 6.74 41.72
CA CYS A 71 -50.68 6.94 40.30
C CYS A 71 -49.18 7.00 39.99
N LEU A 72 -48.36 7.52 40.92
CA LEU A 72 -46.91 7.73 40.78
C LEU A 72 -46.06 6.56 41.28
N LEU A 73 -46.43 5.99 42.42
CA LEU A 73 -45.84 4.78 42.99
C LEU A 73 -46.54 3.57 42.38
N PRO A 74 -45.83 2.70 41.66
CA PRO A 74 -46.41 1.47 41.15
C PRO A 74 -46.95 0.61 42.31
N ALA A 75 -48.22 0.25 42.25
CA ALA A 75 -48.89 -0.52 43.30
C ALA A 75 -48.40 -1.98 43.28
N ALA A 76 -47.30 -2.25 44.01
CA ALA A 76 -46.68 -3.57 44.18
C ALA A 76 -46.24 -4.25 42.86
N GLY A 77 -45.34 -3.59 42.11
CA GLY A 77 -44.69 -4.12 40.91
C GLY A 77 -44.45 -2.99 39.92
N ALA A 78 -43.33 -3.01 39.16
CA ALA A 78 -43.08 -1.97 38.16
C ALA A 78 -44.19 -2.00 37.08
N ARG A 79 -44.42 -0.86 36.43
CA ARG A 79 -45.41 -0.82 35.34
C ARG A 79 -44.88 -1.64 34.16
N PRO A 80 -45.72 -2.43 33.46
CA PRO A 80 -45.27 -3.27 32.37
C PRO A 80 -44.65 -2.48 31.21
N GLU A 81 -45.04 -1.21 31.02
CA GLU A 81 -44.40 -0.32 30.04
C GLU A 81 -42.97 0.09 30.45
N VAL A 82 -42.68 0.16 31.76
CA VAL A 82 -41.33 0.44 32.29
C VAL A 82 -40.48 -0.82 32.19
N GLU A 83 -41.00 -1.98 32.58
CA GLU A 83 -40.29 -3.26 32.45
C GLU A 83 -39.96 -3.59 30.97
N ALA A 84 -40.87 -3.26 30.04
CA ALA A 84 -40.61 -3.40 28.61
C ALA A 84 -39.56 -2.40 28.08
N LEU A 85 -39.54 -1.17 28.62
CA LEU A 85 -38.51 -0.18 28.29
C LEU A 85 -37.14 -0.63 28.81
N ASP A 86 -37.06 -1.06 30.07
CA ASP A 86 -35.83 -1.56 30.70
C ASP A 86 -35.29 -2.77 29.92
N ALA A 87 -36.14 -3.74 29.59
CA ALA A 87 -35.74 -4.89 28.76
C ALA A 87 -35.23 -4.48 27.36
N SER A 88 -35.82 -3.43 26.75
CA SER A 88 -35.35 -2.90 25.47
C SER A 88 -34.02 -2.13 25.57
N LEU A 89 -33.76 -1.50 26.72
CA LEU A 89 -32.50 -0.84 27.00
C LEU A 89 -31.38 -1.88 27.21
N GLU A 90 -31.63 -2.94 27.96
CA GLU A 90 -30.65 -4.02 28.16
C GLU A 90 -30.32 -4.75 26.84
N ASP A 91 -31.30 -5.01 25.96
CA ASP A 91 -31.06 -5.54 24.60
C ASP A 91 -30.22 -4.55 23.76
N LEU A 92 -30.50 -3.24 23.83
CA LEU A 92 -29.72 -2.24 23.12
C LEU A 92 -28.28 -2.10 23.65
N LEU A 93 -28.08 -2.13 24.96
CA LEU A 93 -26.76 -2.11 25.59
C LEU A 93 -25.95 -3.35 25.18
N THR A 94 -26.57 -4.54 25.23
CA THR A 94 -25.95 -5.79 24.74
C THR A 94 -25.52 -5.68 23.28
N ARG A 95 -26.37 -5.13 22.40
CA ARG A 95 -26.00 -4.89 20.99
C ARG A 95 -24.85 -3.90 20.83
N VAL A 96 -24.79 -2.85 21.65
CA VAL A 96 -23.69 -1.87 21.62
C VAL A 96 -22.37 -2.55 22.00
N ASP A 97 -22.35 -3.41 23.02
CA ASP A 97 -21.17 -4.19 23.39
C ASP A 97 -20.75 -5.17 22.27
N GLU A 98 -21.70 -5.82 21.58
CA GLU A 98 -21.43 -6.63 20.38
C GLU A 98 -20.82 -5.79 19.24
N PHE A 99 -21.32 -4.57 19.00
CA PHE A 99 -20.76 -3.65 17.99
C PHE A 99 -19.34 -3.19 18.36
N VAL A 100 -19.06 -2.92 19.63
CA VAL A 100 -17.70 -2.60 20.10
C VAL A 100 -16.77 -3.79 19.86
N GLY A 101 -17.18 -5.02 20.22
CA GLY A 101 -16.41 -6.22 19.93
C GLY A 101 -16.11 -6.43 18.44
N MET A 102 -17.09 -6.16 17.56
CA MET A 102 -16.89 -6.22 16.10
C MET A 102 -15.94 -5.11 15.59
N LEU A 103 -16.00 -3.90 16.15
CA LEU A 103 -15.09 -2.81 15.81
C LEU A 103 -13.65 -3.10 16.24
N ASP A 104 -13.46 -3.69 17.42
CA ASP A 104 -12.13 -4.07 17.93
C ASP A 104 -11.51 -5.19 17.09
N MET A 105 -12.30 -6.19 16.66
CA MET A 105 -11.86 -7.21 15.71
C MET A 105 -11.46 -6.57 14.36
N LEU A 106 -12.32 -5.74 13.78
CA LEU A 106 -12.04 -5.07 12.50
C LEU A 106 -10.81 -4.16 12.58
N ARG A 107 -10.60 -3.48 13.71
CA ARG A 107 -9.42 -2.65 13.97
C ARG A 107 -8.16 -3.50 14.13
N GLY A 108 -8.26 -4.66 14.78
CA GLY A 108 -7.20 -5.66 14.87
C GLY A 108 -6.76 -6.17 13.50
N ASP A 109 -7.71 -6.64 12.70
CA ASP A 109 -7.48 -7.11 11.33
C ASP A 109 -6.87 -6.02 10.44
N SER A 110 -7.43 -4.82 10.48
CA SER A 110 -6.91 -3.67 9.74
C SER A 110 -5.48 -3.31 10.16
N SER A 111 -5.21 -3.33 11.47
CA SER A 111 -3.86 -3.12 12.02
C SER A 111 -2.88 -4.18 11.52
N GLN A 112 -3.26 -5.47 11.51
CA GLN A 112 -2.42 -6.55 11.01
C GLN A 112 -2.13 -6.41 9.50
N VAL A 113 -3.15 -6.09 8.70
CA VAL A 113 -2.97 -5.89 7.25
C VAL A 113 -2.02 -4.73 6.96
N VAL A 114 -2.12 -3.62 7.70
CA VAL A 114 -1.25 -2.45 7.51
C VAL A 114 0.16 -2.66 8.08
N SER A 115 0.31 -3.27 9.26
CA SER A 115 1.60 -3.46 9.92
C SER A 115 2.43 -4.63 9.38
N GLU A 116 1.78 -5.71 8.94
CA GLU A 116 2.47 -6.91 8.43
C GLU A 116 2.18 -7.16 6.94
N GLY A 117 0.92 -7.11 6.53
CA GLY A 117 0.48 -7.47 5.19
C GLY A 117 1.10 -6.61 4.09
N VAL A 118 0.91 -5.30 4.18
CA VAL A 118 1.42 -4.32 3.20
C VAL A 118 2.95 -4.34 3.10
N PRO A 119 3.73 -4.31 4.20
CA PRO A 119 5.19 -4.44 4.14
C PRO A 119 5.66 -5.77 3.52
N ARG A 120 5.01 -6.90 3.84
CA ARG A 120 5.35 -8.21 3.25
C ARG A 120 5.08 -8.25 1.74
N ILE A 121 3.96 -7.68 1.28
CA ILE A 121 3.65 -7.54 -0.15
C ILE A 121 4.69 -6.64 -0.84
N HIS A 122 5.05 -5.50 -0.24
CA HIS A 122 6.06 -4.61 -0.80
C HIS A 122 7.45 -5.28 -0.89
N ALA A 123 7.86 -6.03 0.15
CA ALA A 123 9.10 -6.80 0.13
C ALA A 123 9.11 -7.85 -0.98
N LYS A 124 8.02 -8.60 -1.17
CA LYS A 124 7.90 -9.57 -2.27
C LYS A 124 7.87 -8.91 -3.65
N ALA A 125 7.23 -7.75 -3.80
CA ALA A 125 7.31 -6.95 -5.02
C ALA A 125 8.75 -6.47 -5.31
N ALA A 126 9.54 -6.16 -4.28
CA ALA A 126 10.95 -5.82 -4.43
C ALA A 126 11.81 -7.01 -4.88
N GLU A 127 11.59 -8.21 -4.33
CA GLU A 127 12.21 -9.45 -4.81
C GLU A 127 11.88 -9.72 -6.28
N MET A 128 10.61 -9.56 -6.68
CA MET A 128 10.19 -9.71 -8.08
C MET A 128 10.90 -8.73 -9.02
N ARG A 129 11.10 -7.46 -8.63
CA ARG A 129 11.89 -6.50 -9.41
C ARG A 129 13.31 -6.97 -9.68
N HIS A 130 13.95 -7.67 -8.73
CA HIS A 130 15.27 -8.26 -8.96
C HIS A 130 15.23 -9.42 -9.96
N ILE A 131 14.18 -10.27 -9.91
CA ILE A 131 13.98 -11.35 -10.88
C ILE A 131 13.79 -10.78 -12.29
N TYR A 132 12.94 -9.75 -12.47
CA TYR A 132 12.76 -9.09 -13.77
C TYR A 132 14.08 -8.50 -14.29
N SER A 133 14.86 -7.80 -13.46
CA SER A 133 16.18 -7.29 -13.89
C SER A 133 17.15 -8.40 -14.34
N ARG A 134 17.05 -9.62 -13.77
CA ARG A 134 17.84 -10.78 -14.25
C ARG A 134 17.35 -11.30 -15.60
N ILE A 135 16.03 -11.26 -15.84
CA ILE A 135 15.43 -11.62 -17.14
C ILE A 135 15.86 -10.61 -18.21
N ASP A 136 15.78 -9.31 -17.95
CA ASP A 136 16.17 -8.24 -18.88
C ASP A 136 17.65 -8.37 -19.31
N ARG A 137 18.54 -8.68 -18.35
CA ARG A 137 19.96 -8.93 -18.61
C ARG A 137 20.17 -10.17 -19.49
N LEU A 138 19.42 -11.25 -19.23
CA LEU A 138 19.47 -12.46 -20.04
C LEU A 138 18.95 -12.23 -21.45
N GLU A 139 17.88 -11.45 -21.63
CA GLU A 139 17.36 -11.11 -22.95
C GLU A 139 18.35 -10.24 -23.74
N ALA A 140 18.93 -9.21 -23.11
CA ALA A 140 19.96 -8.38 -23.72
C ALA A 140 21.20 -9.20 -24.13
N PHE A 141 21.59 -10.16 -23.30
CA PHE A 141 22.65 -11.12 -23.57
C PHE A 141 22.33 -12.02 -24.77
N VAL A 142 21.15 -12.66 -24.82
CA VAL A 142 20.74 -13.53 -25.93
C VAL A 142 20.70 -12.75 -27.25
N ARG A 143 20.17 -11.51 -27.21
CA ARG A 143 20.13 -10.61 -28.38
C ARG A 143 21.54 -10.27 -28.88
N MET A 144 22.48 -10.03 -27.98
CA MET A 144 23.89 -9.76 -28.30
C MET A 144 24.58 -10.99 -28.90
N VAL A 145 24.37 -12.19 -28.35
CA VAL A 145 24.90 -13.45 -28.91
C VAL A 145 24.32 -13.73 -30.29
N GLY A 146 23.00 -13.58 -30.48
CA GLY A 146 22.35 -13.72 -31.79
C GLY A 146 22.93 -12.77 -32.84
N GLY A 147 23.18 -11.51 -32.48
CA GLY A 147 23.85 -10.54 -33.35
C GLY A 147 25.30 -10.91 -33.72
N ARG A 148 26.05 -11.56 -32.81
CA ARG A 148 27.40 -12.08 -33.13
C ARG A 148 27.33 -13.28 -34.07
N VAL A 149 26.39 -14.21 -33.85
CA VAL A 149 26.20 -15.40 -34.70
C VAL A 149 25.79 -15.00 -36.12
N ALA A 150 24.82 -14.08 -36.28
CA ALA A 150 24.40 -13.60 -37.59
C ALA A 150 25.54 -12.95 -38.40
N ARG A 151 26.42 -12.18 -37.74
CA ARG A 151 27.63 -11.62 -38.38
C ARG A 151 28.64 -12.69 -38.78
N MET A 152 28.79 -13.73 -37.97
CA MET A 152 29.66 -14.87 -38.28
C MET A 152 29.11 -15.66 -39.47
N GLU A 153 27.80 -15.87 -39.54
CA GLU A 153 27.12 -16.52 -40.66
C GLU A 153 27.27 -15.72 -41.97
N GLU A 154 27.14 -14.39 -41.91
CA GLU A 154 27.42 -13.50 -43.06
C GLU A 154 28.88 -13.59 -43.52
N GLN A 155 29.84 -13.59 -42.58
CA GLN A 155 31.26 -13.74 -42.89
C GLN A 155 31.60 -15.09 -43.53
N VAL A 156 31.02 -16.19 -43.01
CA VAL A 156 31.18 -17.54 -43.58
C VAL A 156 30.57 -17.58 -44.98
N THR A 157 29.33 -17.12 -45.15
CA THR A 157 28.65 -17.07 -46.46
C THR A 157 29.46 -16.29 -47.50
N LYS A 158 30.04 -15.15 -47.10
CA LYS A 158 30.91 -14.35 -47.96
C LYS A 158 32.21 -15.09 -48.32
N ALA A 159 32.87 -15.71 -47.35
CA ALA A 159 34.09 -16.48 -47.59
C ALA A 159 33.83 -17.69 -48.50
N GLU A 160 32.69 -18.36 -48.37
CA GLU A 160 32.25 -19.45 -49.24
C GLU A 160 31.95 -18.96 -50.67
N ALA A 161 31.32 -17.79 -50.83
CA ALA A 161 31.07 -17.20 -52.15
C ALA A 161 32.38 -16.80 -52.87
N GLU A 162 33.33 -16.21 -52.14
CA GLU A 162 34.67 -15.90 -52.65
C GLU A 162 35.44 -17.18 -52.99
N LEU A 163 35.44 -18.20 -52.13
CA LEU A 163 36.08 -19.48 -52.38
C LEU A 163 35.41 -20.28 -53.51
N GLY A 164 34.09 -20.16 -53.70
CA GLY A 164 33.36 -20.79 -54.81
C GLY A 164 33.62 -20.14 -56.16
N THR A 165 33.91 -18.84 -56.19
CA THR A 165 34.29 -18.11 -57.41
C THR A 165 35.78 -18.28 -57.75
N PHE A 166 36.65 -18.44 -56.75
CA PHE A 166 38.11 -18.48 -56.91
C PHE A 166 38.62 -19.56 -57.91
N PRO A 167 38.18 -20.85 -57.88
CA PRO A 167 38.59 -21.85 -58.86
C PRO A 167 38.11 -21.55 -60.29
N ARG A 168 36.91 -21.00 -60.45
CA ARG A 168 36.30 -20.76 -61.77
C ARG A 168 36.92 -19.55 -62.45
N ALA A 169 37.23 -18.50 -61.69
CA ALA A 169 37.97 -17.34 -62.16
C ALA A 169 39.41 -17.70 -62.53
N PHE A 170 40.13 -18.41 -61.64
CA PHE A 170 41.51 -18.82 -61.91
C PHE A 170 41.62 -19.80 -63.09
N LYS A 171 40.68 -20.74 -63.22
CA LYS A 171 40.59 -21.62 -64.40
C LYS A 171 40.35 -20.85 -65.69
N LYS A 172 39.49 -19.82 -65.70
CA LYS A 172 39.33 -18.94 -66.89
C LYS A 172 40.61 -18.16 -67.19
N LEU A 173 41.28 -17.60 -66.18
CA LEU A 173 42.53 -16.85 -66.34
C LEU A 173 43.66 -17.74 -66.93
N LEU A 174 43.81 -18.96 -66.41
CA LEU A 174 44.75 -19.95 -66.95
C LEU A 174 44.42 -20.35 -68.39
N HIS A 175 43.14 -20.55 -68.72
CA HIS A 175 42.72 -20.86 -70.10
C HIS A 175 42.95 -19.68 -71.07
N THR A 176 42.97 -18.43 -70.60
CA THR A 176 43.39 -17.27 -71.41
C THR A 176 44.90 -17.07 -71.50
N MET A 177 45.72 -17.78 -70.71
CA MET A 177 47.18 -17.62 -70.65
C MET A 177 47.95 -18.87 -71.15
N ASN A 178 47.50 -19.45 -72.26
CA ASN A 178 48.13 -20.64 -72.84
C ASN A 178 49.40 -20.33 -73.66
N VAL A 179 50.48 -19.94 -72.96
CA VAL A 179 51.95 -20.10 -73.23
C VAL A 179 52.53 -19.61 -74.60
N PRO A 180 53.81 -19.14 -74.66
CA PRO A 180 54.99 -19.94 -74.34
C PRO A 180 56.03 -19.32 -73.39
N SER A 181 56.88 -20.22 -72.88
CA SER A 181 58.16 -20.05 -72.17
C SER A 181 58.91 -18.71 -72.36
N LEU A 182 59.46 -18.17 -71.26
CA LEU A 182 60.91 -17.99 -71.04
C LEU A 182 61.21 -17.29 -69.69
N PHE A 183 62.33 -17.67 -69.08
CA PHE A 183 62.91 -17.26 -67.79
C PHE A 183 62.74 -15.78 -67.35
N SER A 184 62.42 -15.56 -66.07
CA SER A 184 63.19 -14.63 -65.20
C SER A 184 62.86 -14.78 -63.70
N LYS A 185 63.83 -14.44 -62.85
CA LYS A 185 63.70 -14.36 -61.39
C LYS A 185 62.87 -13.15 -60.97
N SER A 186 61.72 -13.39 -60.35
CA SER A 186 61.22 -12.58 -59.22
C SER A 186 60.15 -13.38 -58.49
N ALA A 187 60.27 -13.51 -57.17
CA ALA A 187 59.22 -14.14 -56.37
C ALA A 187 57.97 -13.25 -56.42
N PRO A 188 56.77 -13.80 -56.72
CA PRO A 188 55.56 -12.99 -56.69
C PRO A 188 55.30 -12.57 -55.24
N SER A 189 55.17 -11.27 -55.01
CA SER A 189 54.63 -10.74 -53.76
C SER A 189 53.24 -11.34 -53.57
N ARG A 190 53.13 -12.24 -52.59
CA ARG A 190 51.86 -12.84 -52.12
C ARG A 190 50.81 -11.72 -52.06
N PRO A 191 49.67 -11.81 -52.79
CA PRO A 191 48.59 -10.87 -52.58
C PRO A 191 48.28 -10.91 -51.10
N GLN A 192 48.26 -9.74 -50.44
CA GLN A 192 48.01 -9.66 -49.02
C GLN A 192 46.67 -10.32 -48.77
N GLN A 193 46.70 -11.51 -48.17
CA GLN A 193 45.50 -12.13 -47.64
C GLN A 193 44.99 -11.12 -46.62
N ALA A 194 43.81 -10.54 -46.89
CA ALA A 194 43.13 -9.71 -45.92
C ALA A 194 43.13 -10.50 -44.61
N GLY A 195 43.81 -9.94 -43.59
CA GLY A 195 44.19 -10.71 -42.41
C GLY A 195 42.94 -11.34 -41.82
N TYR A 196 42.97 -12.65 -41.59
CA TYR A 196 41.91 -13.31 -40.86
C TYR A 196 41.90 -12.73 -39.44
N GLU A 197 40.99 -11.78 -39.20
CA GLU A 197 40.72 -11.25 -37.88
C GLU A 197 39.83 -12.25 -37.17
N ALA A 198 40.40 -12.93 -36.17
CA ALA A 198 39.68 -13.95 -35.42
C ALA A 198 38.45 -13.32 -34.74
N PRO A 199 37.22 -13.86 -34.95
CA PRO A 199 36.03 -13.35 -34.31
C PRO A 199 36.20 -13.31 -32.79
N VAL A 200 35.83 -12.19 -32.16
CA VAL A 200 35.91 -12.03 -30.70
C VAL A 200 34.96 -13.03 -30.03
N LEU A 201 35.53 -14.15 -29.61
CA LEU A 201 34.80 -15.24 -29.00
C LEU A 201 34.10 -14.74 -27.74
N PHE A 202 32.84 -15.13 -27.61
CA PHE A 202 32.01 -14.77 -26.51
C PHE A 202 32.42 -15.55 -25.24
N ARG A 203 32.56 -14.86 -24.11
CA ARG A 203 32.85 -15.43 -22.79
C ARG A 203 31.67 -15.18 -21.86
N THR A 204 31.27 -16.21 -21.12
CA THR A 204 30.09 -16.20 -20.24
C THR A 204 30.37 -15.48 -18.93
N GLU A 205 31.62 -15.60 -18.49
CA GLU A 205 32.21 -14.99 -17.31
C GLU A 205 32.08 -13.45 -17.30
N ASP A 206 32.11 -12.81 -18.48
CA ASP A 206 32.08 -11.35 -18.62
C ASP A 206 30.68 -10.74 -18.36
N TYR A 207 29.62 -11.53 -18.48
CA TYR A 207 28.22 -11.07 -18.37
C TYR A 207 27.49 -11.68 -17.17
N PHE A 208 27.92 -12.87 -16.73
CA PHE A 208 27.48 -13.52 -15.51
C PHE A 208 28.68 -13.73 -14.58
N PRO A 209 29.21 -12.66 -13.96
CA PRO A 209 30.17 -12.85 -12.88
C PRO A 209 29.51 -13.76 -11.82
N CYS A 210 30.24 -14.76 -11.33
CA CYS A 210 29.77 -15.62 -10.26
C CYS A 210 29.61 -14.79 -8.97
N SER A 211 28.46 -14.14 -8.82
CA SER A 211 28.01 -13.62 -7.53
C SER A 211 27.99 -14.77 -6.53
N GLU A 212 28.58 -14.48 -5.39
CA GLU A 212 29.09 -15.39 -4.37
C GLU A 212 28.16 -16.57 -4.04
N ARG A 213 28.75 -17.70 -3.68
CA ARG A 213 28.03 -18.77 -2.96
C ARG A 213 27.30 -18.14 -1.78
N PRO A 214 26.02 -18.48 -1.54
CA PRO A 214 25.40 -18.20 -0.26
C PRO A 214 26.28 -18.78 0.85
N GLN A 215 26.77 -17.92 1.74
CA GLN A 215 27.32 -18.39 3.00
C GLN A 215 26.13 -18.91 3.82
N LEU A 216 26.28 -20.13 4.33
CA LEU A 216 25.29 -20.85 5.13
C LEU A 216 25.08 -20.18 6.50
#